data_AF-A0A920TE72-F1
#
_entry.id   AF-A0A920TE72-F1
#
_cell.length_a   1.000
_cell.length_b   1.000
_cell.length_c   1.000
_cell.angle_alpha   90.00
_cell.angle_beta   90.00
_cell.angle_gamma   90.00
#
_symmetry.space_group_name_H-M   'P 1'
#
loop_
_entity.id
_entity.type
_entity.pdbx_description
1 polymer ?
#
loop_
_entity_poly.entity_id
_entity_poly.type
_entity_poly.pdbx_seq_one_letter_code
_entity_poly.pdbx_strand_id
1 'polypeptide(L)'
;MGYYVIEVNPRVSRSSALASKATGYPIARVAAKIAVGRTLDEIPNAVTEKTVAAFEPALDYCVVKIPRWPFDKFPTGARTLRNPNEGPRRGHGDRPYL
;
A
#
# COMPACT_ATOMS: atom_id res chain seq x y z
N MET A 1 -13.33 15.21 17.15
CA MET A 1 -13.29 14.16 16.11
C MET A 1 -12.51 12.98 16.67
N GLY A 2 -13.01 11.76 16.51
CA GLY A 2 -12.40 10.55 17.07
C GLY A 2 -11.71 9.70 16.01
N TYR A 3 -10.72 8.93 16.44
CA TYR A 3 -10.10 7.88 15.64
C TYR A 3 -10.87 6.56 15.85
N TYR A 4 -11.12 5.83 14.76
CA TYR A 4 -11.77 4.53 14.80
C TYR A 4 -10.88 3.48 14.14
N VAL A 5 -10.78 2.30 14.76
CA VAL A 5 -10.04 1.16 14.20
C VAL A 5 -11.01 0.31 13.39
N ILE A 6 -10.65 0.00 12.14
CA ILE A 6 -11.44 -0.86 11.26
C ILE A 6 -11.00 -2.32 11.42
N GLU A 7 -9.70 -2.60 11.29
CA GLU A 7 -9.14 -3.94 11.41
C GLU A 7 -7.66 -3.91 11.81
N VAL A 8 -7.16 -5.02 12.36
CA VAL A 8 -5.74 -5.27 12.61
C VAL A 8 -5.37 -6.62 12.02
N ASN A 9 -4.37 -6.64 11.13
CA ASN A 9 -3.85 -7.86 10.55
C ASN A 9 -2.50 -8.19 11.22
N PRO A 10 -2.35 -9.28 11.99
CA PRO A 10 -1.11 -9.65 12.67
C PRO A 10 -0.10 -10.29 11.71
N ARG A 11 0.16 -9.62 10.57
CA ARG A 11 1.07 -10.09 9.52
C ARG A 11 1.56 -8.91 8.69
N VAL A 12 2.65 -9.13 7.98
CA VAL A 12 3.14 -8.18 6.97
C VAL A 12 2.09 -8.02 5.86
N SER A 13 1.76 -6.78 5.52
CA SER A 13 0.75 -6.48 4.51
C SER A 13 1.37 -6.36 3.11
N ARG A 14 0.52 -6.40 2.07
CA ARG A 14 0.95 -6.12 0.69
C ARG A 14 1.53 -4.71 0.51
N SER A 15 1.22 -3.78 1.39
CA SER A 15 1.73 -2.40 1.31
C SER A 15 3.05 -2.21 2.06
N SER A 16 3.44 -3.16 2.92
CA SER A 16 4.71 -3.09 3.65
C SER A 16 5.93 -3.13 2.72
N ALA A 17 5.86 -3.84 1.60
CA ALA A 17 6.92 -3.85 0.59
C ALA A 17 7.11 -2.48 -0.09
N LEU A 18 6.00 -1.77 -0.37
CA LEU A 18 6.08 -0.40 -0.90
C LEU A 18 6.66 0.55 0.15
N ALA A 19 6.17 0.48 1.39
CA ALA A 19 6.70 1.30 2.49
C ALA A 19 8.20 1.06 2.70
N SER A 20 8.66 -0.18 2.59
CA SER A 20 10.10 -0.51 2.70
C SER A 20 10.92 0.14 1.59
N LYS A 21 10.41 0.16 0.36
CA LYS A 21 11.09 0.81 -0.78
C LYS A 21 11.08 2.34 -0.64
N ALA A 22 9.95 2.90 -0.23
CA ALA A 22 9.79 4.34 -0.03
C ALA A 22 10.70 4.87 1.08
N THR A 23 10.87 4.12 2.16
CA THR A 23 11.63 4.58 3.34
C THR A 23 13.08 4.13 3.36
N GLY A 24 13.45 3.18 2.50
CA GLY A 24 14.70 2.41 2.64
C GLY A 24 14.72 1.46 3.84
N TYR A 25 13.69 1.49 4.70
CA TYR A 25 13.64 0.69 5.92
C TYR A 25 13.23 -0.75 5.62
N PRO A 26 14.04 -1.77 5.97
CA PRO A 26 13.78 -3.15 5.58
C PRO A 26 12.80 -3.85 6.53
N ILE A 27 11.51 -3.44 6.50
CA ILE A 27 10.44 -3.90 7.42
C ILE A 27 10.42 -5.43 7.56
N ALA A 28 10.44 -6.17 6.44
CA ALA A 28 10.37 -7.63 6.48
C ALA A 28 11.61 -8.26 7.13
N ARG A 29 12.80 -7.68 6.93
CA ARG A 29 14.05 -8.16 7.53
C ARG A 29 14.08 -7.90 9.03
N VAL A 30 13.62 -6.72 9.46
CA VAL A 30 13.50 -6.37 10.87
C VAL A 30 12.49 -7.30 11.55
N ALA A 31 11.30 -7.48 10.95
CA ALA A 31 10.28 -8.38 11.47
C ALA A 31 10.78 -9.83 11.59
N ALA A 32 11.55 -10.33 10.61
CA ALA A 32 12.15 -11.65 10.68
C ALA A 32 13.17 -11.80 11.82
N LYS A 33 13.99 -10.77 12.07
CA LYS A 33 14.92 -10.75 13.21
C LYS A 33 14.17 -10.77 14.54
N ILE A 34 13.08 -10.01 14.65
CA ILE A 34 12.22 -10.03 15.83
C ILE A 34 11.60 -11.41 16.04
N ALA A 35 11.12 -12.04 14.96
CA ALA A 35 10.53 -13.38 15.02
C ALA A 35 11.50 -14.46 15.55
N VAL A 36 12.82 -14.27 15.41
CA VAL A 36 13.85 -15.16 15.97
C VAL A 36 14.36 -14.71 17.34
N GLY A 37 13.66 -13.80 18.02
CA GLY A 37 13.92 -13.41 19.41
C GLY A 37 14.72 -12.13 19.60
N ARG A 38 14.97 -11.34 18.55
CA ARG A 38 15.64 -10.03 18.69
C ARG A 38 14.67 -8.94 19.13
N THR A 39 15.15 -7.97 19.89
CA THR A 39 14.42 -6.72 20.16
C THR A 39 14.80 -5.62 19.15
N LEU A 40 14.02 -4.55 19.06
CA LEU A 40 14.26 -3.48 18.07
C LEU A 40 15.58 -2.72 18.31
N ASP A 41 16.00 -2.59 19.56
CA ASP A 41 17.24 -1.95 19.99
C ASP A 41 18.49 -2.79 19.71
N GLU A 42 18.34 -4.11 19.54
CA GLU A 42 19.44 -5.00 19.14
C GLU A 42 19.69 -5.00 17.62
N ILE A 43 18.74 -4.49 16.84
CA ILE A 43 18.80 -4.53 15.38
C ILE A 43 19.40 -3.22 14.88
N PRO A 44 20.56 -3.23 14.19
CA PRO A 44 21.14 -2.01 13.64
C PRO A 44 20.27 -1.43 12.53
N ASN A 45 20.19 -0.10 12.49
CA ASN A 45 19.47 0.65 11.46
C ASN A 45 20.18 0.51 10.10
N ALA A 46 19.54 -0.13 9.14
CA ALA A 46 20.10 -0.29 7.79
C ALA A 46 20.09 0.99 6.93
N VAL A 47 19.39 2.04 7.35
CA VAL A 47 19.28 3.31 6.62
C VAL A 47 20.38 4.29 7.06
N THR A 48 20.55 4.47 8.36
CA THR A 48 21.51 5.47 8.90
C THR A 48 22.80 4.85 9.39
N GLU A 49 22.83 3.54 9.68
CA GLU A 49 23.94 2.76 10.27
C GLU A 49 24.49 3.29 11.60
N LYS A 50 23.93 4.38 12.12
CA LYS A 50 24.35 5.06 13.36
C LYS A 50 23.37 4.86 14.51
N THR A 51 22.20 4.31 14.22
CA THR A 51 21.10 4.11 15.19
C THR A 51 20.59 2.67 15.13
N VAL A 52 19.57 2.36 15.93
CA VAL A 52 18.89 1.06 15.99
C VAL A 52 17.61 1.06 15.14
N ALA A 53 16.98 -0.08 14.98
CA ALA A 53 15.78 -0.24 14.15
C ALA A 53 14.54 0.44 14.73
N ALA A 54 14.56 0.86 15.99
CA ALA A 54 13.51 1.65 16.64
C ALA A 54 13.54 3.11 16.18
N PHE A 55 13.20 3.39 14.91
CA PHE A 55 13.07 4.74 14.40
C PHE A 55 11.91 4.87 13.41
N GLU A 56 11.39 6.09 13.29
CA GLU A 56 10.40 6.46 12.29
C GLU A 56 11.09 7.15 11.10
N PRO A 57 10.99 6.62 9.87
CA PRO A 57 11.58 7.26 8.70
C PRO A 57 10.87 8.57 8.33
N ALA A 58 11.62 9.66 8.20
CA ALA A 58 11.13 10.91 7.65
C ALA A 58 11.36 10.96 6.13
N LEU A 59 10.34 11.37 5.37
CA LEU A 59 10.39 11.52 3.91
C LEU A 59 10.13 12.97 3.51
N ASP A 60 10.90 13.48 2.57
CA ASP A 60 10.76 14.82 1.95
C ASP A 60 10.00 14.77 0.61
N TYR A 61 9.41 13.62 0.28
CA TYR A 61 8.62 13.39 -0.93
C TYR A 61 7.40 12.51 -0.66
N CYS A 62 6.48 12.51 -1.63
CA CYS A 62 5.28 11.67 -1.60
C CYS A 62 5.46 10.40 -2.43
N VAL A 63 4.98 9.27 -1.91
CA VAL A 63 4.89 8.00 -2.64
C VAL A 63 3.42 7.59 -2.77
N VAL A 64 2.97 7.35 -4.00
CA VAL A 64 1.58 7.01 -4.30
C VAL A 64 1.47 5.58 -4.83
N LYS A 65 0.53 4.80 -4.28
CA LYS A 65 0.21 3.44 -4.76
C LYS A 65 -1.08 3.46 -5.56
N ILE A 66 -0.95 3.25 -6.86
CA ILE A 66 -2.09 3.17 -7.77
C ILE A 66 -2.29 1.69 -8.16
N PRO A 67 -3.52 1.15 -8.11
CA PRO A 67 -3.80 -0.19 -8.61
C PRO A 67 -3.38 -0.37 -10.08
N ARG A 68 -3.36 -1.61 -10.55
CA ARG A 68 -3.30 -1.90 -11.98
C ARG A 68 -4.57 -2.65 -12.36
N TRP A 69 -5.34 -2.07 -13.26
CA TRP A 69 -6.61 -2.61 -13.70
C TRP A 69 -6.35 -3.50 -14.91
N PRO A 70 -6.64 -4.82 -14.84
CA PRO A 70 -6.39 -5.75 -15.92
C PRO A 70 -7.54 -5.72 -16.94
N PHE A 71 -7.77 -4.59 -17.60
CA PHE A 71 -8.88 -4.44 -18.55
C PHE A 71 -8.80 -5.40 -19.74
N ASP A 72 -7.60 -5.84 -20.10
CA ASP A 72 -7.39 -6.82 -21.18
C ASP A 72 -8.04 -8.18 -20.87
N LYS A 73 -8.24 -8.51 -19.59
CA LYS A 73 -8.93 -9.73 -19.17
C LYS A 73 -10.45 -9.59 -19.14
N PHE A 74 -10.96 -8.37 -19.20
CA PHE A 74 -12.39 -8.05 -19.09
C PHE A 74 -12.78 -7.02 -20.16
N PRO A 75 -12.78 -7.43 -21.45
CA PRO A 75 -13.00 -6.50 -22.56
C PRO A 75 -14.39 -5.86 -22.56
N THR A 76 -15.40 -6.57 -22.03
CA THR A 76 -16.77 -6.06 -21.85
C THR A 76 -16.98 -5.41 -20.47
N GLY A 77 -15.95 -5.36 -19.63
CA GLY A 77 -16.01 -4.78 -18.30
C GLY A 77 -16.21 -3.26 -18.39
N ALA A 78 -17.18 -2.73 -17.62
CA ALA A 78 -17.39 -1.30 -17.53
C ALA A 78 -16.13 -0.61 -16.98
N ARG A 79 -15.64 0.41 -17.70
CA ARG A 79 -14.45 1.19 -17.31
C ARG A 79 -14.75 2.28 -16.29
N THR A 80 -16.02 2.49 -15.98
CA THR A 80 -16.50 3.50 -15.04
C THR A 80 -17.12 2.83 -13.82
N LEU A 81 -16.64 3.19 -12.63
CA LEU A 81 -17.28 2.80 -11.37
C LEU A 81 -18.61 3.54 -11.25
N ARG A 82 -19.73 2.80 -11.26
CA ARG A 82 -21.07 3.33 -11.03
C ARG A 82 -21.62 2.81 -9.72
N ASN A 83 -22.34 3.67 -9.00
CA ASN A 83 -23.10 3.26 -7.83
C ASN A 83 -24.24 2.32 -8.26
N PRO A 84 -24.40 1.12 -7.66
CA PRO A 84 -25.44 0.17 -8.05
C PRO A 84 -26.87 0.73 -8.02
N ASN A 85 -27.10 1.74 -7.17
CA ASN A 85 -28.41 2.35 -6.95
C ASN A 85 -28.75 3.47 -7.95
N GLU A 86 -27.80 3.92 -8.76
CA GLU A 86 -28.10 4.88 -9.83
C GLU A 86 -28.64 4.11 -11.04
N GLY A 87 -29.84 4.42 -11.52
CA GLY A 87 -30.42 3.81 -12.73
C GLY A 87 -29.62 4.12 -14.01
N PRO A 88 -29.90 3.45 -15.15
CA PRO A 88 -29.21 3.72 -16.40
C PRO A 88 -29.49 5.17 -16.84
N ARG A 89 -28.47 6.05 -16.78
CA ARG A 89 -28.59 7.40 -17.32
C ARG A 89 -28.53 7.31 -18.84
N ARG A 90 -29.62 7.70 -19.53
CA ARG A 90 -29.58 7.94 -20.98
C ARG A 90 -28.73 9.19 -21.21
N GLY A 91 -27.51 9.00 -21.70
CA GLY A 91 -26.58 10.08 -22.00
C GLY A 91 -25.77 9.73 -23.24
N HIS A 92 -26.12 10.42 -24.33
CA HIS A 92 -25.52 10.49 -25.65
C HIS A 92 -23.98 10.47 -25.64
N GLY A 93 -23.32 9.53 -26.34
CA GLY A 93 -21.91 9.70 -26.71
C GLY A 93 -20.96 8.50 -26.75
N ASP A 94 -21.38 7.24 -26.59
CA ASP A 94 -20.45 6.11 -26.73
C ASP A 94 -20.49 5.53 -28.15
N ARG A 95 -19.77 6.18 -29.09
CA ARG A 95 -19.30 5.47 -30.28
C ARG A 95 -18.00 4.75 -29.92
N PRO A 96 -17.89 3.42 -30.15
CA PRO A 96 -16.61 2.74 -30.05
C PRO A 96 -15.78 3.15 -31.27
N TYR A 97 -14.69 3.87 -31.05
CA TYR A 97 -13.66 3.99 -32.07
C TYR A 97 -12.96 2.64 -32.22
N LEU A 98 -12.74 2.28 -33.48
CA LEU A 98 -11.75 1.30 -33.97
C LEU A 98 -10.41 1.43 -33.25
#